data_AF-A0A813ZP28-F1
#
_entry.id   AF-A0A813ZP28-F1
#
_cell.length_a   1.000
_cell.length_b   1.000
_cell.length_c   1.000
_cell.angle_alpha   90.00
_cell.angle_beta   90.00
_cell.angle_gamma   90.00
#
_symmetry.space_group_name_H-M   'P 1'
#
loop_
_entity.id
_entity.type
_entity.pdbx_description
1 polymer ?
#
loop_
_entity_poly.entity_id
_entity_poly.type
_entity_poly.pdbx_seq_one_letter_code
_entity_poly.pdbx_strand_id
1 'polypeptide(L)'
;MWTTTEFIVFQRNIFSVLMPIIIVAGTLGSILNIIVFSISKKLRSSPCSLYFIFASIGYVIYLNIVALLRYLQISFNIDPHENPIKIKIDNSHKNN
;
A
#
# COMPACT_ATOMS: atom_id res chain seq x y z
N MET A 1 -28.88 -2.03 -15.11
CA MET A 1 -27.80 -2.95 -15.52
C MET A 1 -26.58 -2.08 -15.74
N TRP A 2 -25.56 -2.19 -14.90
CA TRP A 2 -24.33 -1.38 -15.05
C TRP A 2 -23.57 -1.87 -16.29
N THR A 3 -23.11 -0.95 -17.13
CA THR A 3 -22.19 -1.27 -18.23
C THR A 3 -20.81 -1.59 -17.65
N THR A 4 -20.02 -2.39 -18.36
CA THR A 4 -18.70 -2.87 -17.88
C THR A 4 -17.73 -1.74 -17.53
N THR A 5 -17.82 -0.61 -18.21
CA THR A 5 -17.01 0.60 -17.98
C THR A 5 -17.31 1.27 -16.63
N GLU A 6 -18.59 1.43 -16.28
CA GLU A 6 -19.01 2.05 -15.02
C GLU A 6 -18.55 1.23 -13.80
N PHE A 7 -18.58 -0.10 -13.93
CA PHE A 7 -18.06 -0.99 -12.89
C PHE A 7 -16.56 -0.82 -12.67
N ILE A 8 -15.77 -0.69 -13.74
CA ILE A 8 -14.31 -0.49 -13.65
C ILE A 8 -13.97 0.85 -13.00
N VAL A 9 -14.67 1.92 -13.38
CA VAL A 9 -14.46 3.26 -12.81
C VAL A 9 -14.80 3.26 -11.31
N PHE A 10 -15.91 2.63 -10.93
CA PHE A 10 -16.32 2.49 -9.53
C PHE A 10 -15.29 1.72 -8.70
N GLN A 11 -14.80 0.58 -9.20
CA GLN A 11 -13.76 -0.21 -8.55
C GLN A 11 -12.46 0.59 -8.36
N ARG A 12 -12.04 1.34 -9.39
CA ARG A 12 -10.84 2.18 -9.33
C ARG A 12 -10.99 3.30 -8.29
N ASN A 13 -12.16 3.94 -8.22
CA ASN A 13 -12.42 5.01 -7.28
C ASN A 13 -12.41 4.50 -5.82
N ILE A 14 -13.06 3.35 -5.58
CA ILE A 14 -13.01 2.67 -4.28
C ILE A 14 -11.58 2.33 -3.91
N PHE A 15 -10.83 1.70 -4.81
CA PHE A 15 -9.44 1.32 -4.57
C PHE A 15 -8.57 2.53 -4.22
N SER A 16 -8.75 3.66 -4.92
CA SER A 16 -7.98 4.88 -4.69
C SER A 16 -8.17 5.46 -3.28
N VAL A 17 -9.35 5.28 -2.68
CA VAL A 17 -9.67 5.80 -1.34
C VAL A 17 -9.36 4.78 -0.25
N LEU A 18 -9.72 3.51 -0.45
CA LEU A 18 -9.58 2.47 0.57
C LEU A 18 -8.13 2.00 0.75
N MET A 19 -7.34 1.91 -0.31
CA MET A 19 -5.95 1.43 -0.18
C MET A 19 -5.10 2.25 0.80
N PRO A 20 -5.04 3.59 0.72
CA PRO A 20 -4.22 4.36 1.66
C PRO A 20 -4.72 4.20 3.11
N ILE A 21 -6.04 4.09 3.32
CA ILE A 21 -6.63 3.84 4.65
C ILE A 21 -6.17 2.47 5.19
N ILE A 22 -6.23 1.43 4.36
CA ILE A 22 -5.80 0.07 4.72
C ILE A 22 -4.31 0.05 5.04
N ILE A 23 -3.48 0.72 4.24
CA ILE A 23 -2.03 0.80 4.45
C ILE A 23 -1.74 1.49 5.79
N VAL A 24 -2.36 2.63 6.07
CA VAL A 24 -2.13 3.38 7.32
C VAL A 24 -2.63 2.59 8.53
N ALA A 25 -3.89 2.13 8.51
CA ALA A 25 -4.48 1.40 9.63
C ALA A 25 -3.76 0.06 9.88
N GLY A 26 -3.42 -0.67 8.81
CA GLY A 26 -2.71 -1.94 8.90
C GLY A 26 -1.26 -1.78 9.41
N THR A 27 -0.58 -0.70 8.99
CA THR A 27 0.76 -0.38 9.51
C THR A 27 0.68 -0.01 10.99
N LEU A 28 -0.27 0.84 11.38
CA LEU A 28 -0.45 1.24 12.77
C LEU A 28 -0.76 0.03 13.68
N GLY A 29 -1.69 -0.83 13.25
CA GLY A 29 -2.05 -2.05 13.98
C GLY A 29 -0.88 -3.02 14.12
N SER A 30 -0.09 -3.19 13.06
CA SER A 30 1.10 -4.06 13.10
C SER A 30 2.19 -3.51 14.02
N ILE A 31 2.41 -2.19 14.04
CA ILE A 31 3.33 -1.54 14.98
C ILE A 31 2.85 -1.72 16.42
N LEU A 32 1.56 -1.51 16.68
CA LEU A 32 0.98 -1.74 18.01
C LEU A 32 1.15 -3.19 18.48
N ASN A 33 0.95 -4.16 17.59
CA ASN A 33 1.22 -5.57 17.91
C ASN A 33 2.68 -5.78 18.30
N ILE A 34 3.63 -5.27 17.52
CA ILE A 34 5.07 -5.36 17.84
C ILE A 34 5.34 -4.77 19.22
N ILE A 35 4.80 -3.59 19.53
CA ILE A 35 4.98 -2.91 20.81
C ILE A 35 4.40 -3.74 21.97
N VAL A 36 3.16 -4.19 21.85
CA VAL A 36 2.46 -4.96 22.89
C VAL A 36 3.19 -6.27 23.20
N PHE A 37 3.58 -7.02 22.17
CA PHE A 37 4.31 -8.28 22.36
C PHE A 37 5.76 -8.05 22.81
N SER A 38 6.38 -6.92 22.48
CA SER A 38 7.76 -6.58 22.91
C SER A 38 7.84 -6.10 24.36
N ILE A 39 6.87 -5.31 24.82
CA ILE A 39 6.85 -4.74 26.18
C ILE A 39 6.39 -5.79 27.21
N SER A 40 5.49 -6.68 26.81
CA SER A 40 4.87 -7.63 27.73
C SER A 40 5.81 -8.78 28.07
N LYS A 41 6.56 -8.66 29.18
CA LYS A 41 7.46 -9.72 29.70
C LYS A 41 6.78 -11.08 29.86
N LYS A 42 5.48 -11.12 30.21
CA LYS A 42 4.69 -12.35 30.29
C LYS A 42 4.43 -13.00 28.93
N LEU A 43 4.26 -12.21 27.88
CA LEU A 43 3.98 -12.74 26.54
C LEU A 43 5.27 -13.16 25.84
N ARG A 44 6.37 -12.42 26.04
CA ARG A 44 7.67 -12.64 25.41
C ARG A 44 8.34 -13.99 25.72
N SER A 45 7.87 -14.68 26.76
CA SER A 45 8.33 -16.03 27.16
C SER A 45 7.77 -17.14 26.27
N SER A 46 6.73 -16.87 25.47
CA SER A 46 6.12 -17.86 24.60
C SER A 46 6.70 -17.78 23.18
N PRO A 47 7.08 -18.91 22.55
CA PRO A 47 7.48 -18.92 21.14
C PRO A 47 6.39 -18.38 20.21
N CYS A 48 5.12 -18.45 20.63
CA CYS A 48 3.99 -17.90 19.91
C CYS A 48 4.09 -16.37 19.78
N SER A 49 4.52 -15.64 20.82
CA SER A 49 4.64 -14.17 20.74
C SER A 49 5.73 -13.75 19.75
N LEU A 50 6.82 -14.51 19.65
CA LEU A 50 7.89 -14.26 18.70
C LEU A 50 7.39 -14.44 17.27
N TYR A 51 6.60 -15.48 17.01
CA TYR A 51 5.94 -15.67 15.71
C TYR A 51 5.05 -14.48 15.34
N PHE A 52 4.23 -14.00 16.27
CA PHE A 52 3.37 -12.82 16.04
C PHE A 52 4.16 -11.54 15.78
N ILE A 53 5.30 -11.34 16.45
CA ILE A 53 6.19 -10.20 16.20
C ILE A 53 6.76 -10.28 14.78
N PHE A 54 7.34 -11.41 14.38
CA PHE A 54 7.90 -11.57 13.04
C PHE A 54 6.84 -11.44 11.94
N ALA A 55 5.65 -12.02 12.15
CA ALA A 55 4.53 -11.86 11.24
C ALA A 55 4.12 -10.38 11.11
N SER A 56 4.05 -9.65 12.22
CA SER A 56 3.71 -8.21 12.22
C SER A 56 4.77 -7.38 11.51
N ILE A 57 6.06 -7.69 11.67
CA ILE A 57 7.15 -7.05 10.90
C ILE A 57 6.98 -7.33 9.40
N GLY A 58 6.70 -8.58 9.03
CA GLY A 58 6.43 -8.97 7.64
C GLY A 58 5.24 -8.20 7.06
N TYR A 59 4.17 -8.02 7.83
CA TYR A 59 3.00 -7.22 7.44
C TYR A 59 3.35 -5.73 7.22
N VAL A 60 4.15 -5.12 8.09
CA VAL A 60 4.61 -3.73 7.91
C VAL A 60 5.40 -3.61 6.60
N ILE A 61 6.34 -4.52 6.34
CA ILE A 61 7.15 -4.53 5.12
C ILE A 61 6.25 -4.70 3.88
N TYR A 62 5.33 -5.66 3.91
CA TYR A 62 4.42 -5.92 2.81
C TYR A 62 3.53 -4.71 2.48
N LEU A 63 2.92 -4.10 3.50
CA LEU A 63 2.04 -2.94 3.31
C LEU A 63 2.80 -1.72 2.77
N ASN A 64 4.01 -1.46 3.26
CA ASN A 64 4.77 -0.26 2.92
C ASN A 64 5.61 -0.41 1.65
N ILE A 65 6.06 -1.62 1.30
CA ILE A 65 6.85 -1.83 0.08
C ILE A 65 5.95 -2.30 -1.05
N VAL A 66 5.18 -3.37 -0.86
CA VAL A 66 4.43 -3.98 -1.96
C VAL A 66 3.13 -3.24 -2.23
N ALA A 67 2.30 -3.06 -1.20
CA ALA A 67 0.97 -2.46 -1.38
C ALA A 67 1.07 -0.97 -1.73
N LEU A 68 1.96 -0.23 -1.06
CA LEU A 68 2.19 1.18 -1.36
C LEU A 68 2.75 1.39 -2.76
N LEU A 69 3.77 0.61 -3.19
CA LEU A 69 4.32 0.74 -4.54
C LEU A 69 3.27 0.44 -5.61
N ARG A 70 2.47 -0.62 -5.43
CA ARG A 70 1.36 -0.93 -6.35
C ARG A 70 0.33 0.19 -6.39
N TYR A 71 -0.01 0.77 -5.24
CA TYR A 71 -0.90 1.92 -5.17
C TYR A 71 -0.33 3.12 -5.94
N LEU A 72 0.96 3.44 -5.75
CA LEU A 72 1.61 4.53 -6.50
C LEU A 72 1.62 4.27 -8.00
N GLN A 73 1.95 3.05 -8.44
CA GLN A 73 1.95 2.68 -9.86
C GLN A 73 0.58 2.87 -10.51
N ILE A 74 -0.49 2.39 -9.85
CA ILE A 74 -1.86 2.47 -10.38
C ILE A 74 -2.40 3.92 -10.35
N SER A 75 -2.04 4.69 -9.33
CA SER A 75 -2.54 6.05 -9.12
C SER A 75 -1.79 7.09 -9.95
N PHE A 76 -0.47 6.95 -10.11
CA PHE A 76 0.38 7.90 -10.84
C PHE A 76 0.77 7.44 -12.24
N ASN A 77 0.28 6.28 -12.69
CA ASN A 77 0.61 5.70 -13.99
C ASN A 77 2.13 5.63 -14.22
N ILE A 78 2.88 5.28 -13.18
CA ILE A 78 4.34 5.18 -13.23
C ILE A 78 4.66 3.88 -13.99
N ASP A 79 4.73 3.99 -15.31
CA ASP A 79 5.18 2.92 -16.17
C ASP A 79 6.70 2.84 -16.09
N PRO A 80 7.30 1.74 -15.58
CA PRO A 80 8.75 1.62 -15.47
C PRO A 80 9.47 1.59 -16.84
N HIS A 81 8.69 1.50 -17.93
CA HIS A 81 9.16 1.57 -19.31
C HIS A 81 8.95 2.94 -19.97
N GLU A 82 8.24 3.88 -19.34
CA GLU A 82 8.08 5.24 -19.86
C GLU A 82 9.29 6.11 -19.49
N ASN A 83 10.05 6.48 -20.52
CA ASN A 83 11.21 7.34 -20.40
C ASN A 83 10.77 8.76 -19.96
N PRO A 84 11.30 9.33 -18.85
CA PRO A 84 10.88 10.63 -18.31
C PRO A 84 11.06 11.80 -19.30
N ILE A 85 11.87 11.62 -20.35
CA ILE A 85 12.08 12.60 -21.42
C ILE A 85 10.81 12.78 -22.27
N LYS A 86 10.00 11.73 -22.47
CA LYS A 86 8.80 11.79 -23.32
C LYS A 86 7.67 12.60 -22.69
N ILE A 87 7.51 12.51 -21.37
CA ILE A 87 6.49 13.22 -20.58
C ILE A 87 6.70 14.75 -20.64
N LYS A 88 7.95 15.21 -20.74
CA LYS A 88 8.26 16.64 -20.87
C LYS A 88 7.91 17.18 -22.27
N ILE A 89 8.02 16.35 -23.31
CA ILE A 89 7.74 16.74 -24.70
C ILE A 89 6.22 16.82 -24.95
N ASP A 90 5.44 15.86 -24.47
CA ASP A 90 3.97 15.90 -24.62
C ASP A 90 3.34 17.07 -23.88
N ASN A 91 3.86 17.41 -22.69
CA ASN A 91 3.38 18.58 -21.95
C ASN A 91 3.83 19.93 -22.56
N SER A 92 4.88 19.93 -23.39
CA SER A 92 5.31 21.13 -24.12
C SER A 92 4.53 21.35 -25.42
N HIS A 93 4.03 20.27 -26.04
CA HIS A 93 3.25 20.37 -27.29
C HIS A 93 1.76 20.65 -27.06
N LYS A 94 1.27 20.45 -25.83
CA LYS A 94 -0.11 20.74 -25.42
C LYS A 94 -0.33 22.19 -24.97
N ASN A 95 0.75 22.97 -24.80
CA ASN A 95 0.75 24.37 -24.39
C ASN A 95 1.13 25.35 -25.52
N ASN A 96 1.23 24.87 -26.76
CA ASN A 96 1.30 25.65 -28.00
C ASN A 96 0.10 25.33 -28.88
#